data_AF-A0A535B2E7-F1
#
_entry.id   AF-A0A535B2E7-F1
#
_cell.length_a   1.000
_cell.length_b   1.000
_cell.length_c   1.000
_cell.angle_alpha   90.00
_cell.angle_beta   90.00
_cell.angle_gamma   90.00
#
_symmetry.space_group_name_H-M   'P 1'
#
loop_
_entity.id
_entity.type
_entity.pdbx_description
1 polymer ?
#
loop_
_entity_poly.entity_id
_entity_poly.type
_entity_poly.pdbx_seq_one_letter_code
_entity_poly.pdbx_strand_id
1 'polypeptide(L)' 'MTGDLLIIKSRALTQAEAGAIVGIEQSHVSALMRNRSGNFAVERLMGFLIALGQDVEITVRQTRKEHGQASIVLF' A
#
# COMPACT_ATOMS: atom_id res chain seq x y z
N MET A 1 4.11 3.06 1.34
CA MET A 1 4.11 3.66 2.70
C MET A 1 3.75 5.15 2.66
N THR A 2 4.50 6.05 1.99
CA THR A 2 4.06 7.46 1.86
C THR A 2 3.18 7.73 0.62
N GLY A 3 3.35 6.96 -0.47
CA GLY A 3 2.59 7.14 -1.72
C GLY A 3 1.10 6.83 -1.59
N ASP A 4 0.76 5.80 -0.83
CA ASP A 4 -0.62 5.28 -0.65
C ASP A 4 -1.51 6.33 0.05
N LEU A 5 -0.93 7.13 0.96
CA LEU A 5 -1.59 8.26 1.63
C LEU A 5 -1.84 9.45 0.70
N LEU A 6 -1.00 9.64 -0.33
CA LEU A 6 -1.15 10.72 -1.29
C LEU A 6 -2.37 10.48 -2.18
N ILE A 7 -2.65 9.24 -2.55
CA ILE A 7 -3.77 8.92 -3.44
C ILE A 7 -5.12 9.18 -2.76
N ILE A 8 -5.30 8.71 -1.52
CA ILE A 8 -6.53 8.95 -0.74
C ILE A 8 -6.75 10.46 -0.55
N LYS A 9 -5.70 11.21 -0.19
CA LYS A 9 -5.78 12.67 -0.04
C LYS A 9 -6.03 13.38 -1.37
N SER A 10 -5.37 12.98 -2.46
CA SER A 10 -5.52 13.58 -3.79
C SER A 10 -6.93 13.40 -4.37
N ARG A 11 -7.61 12.32 -4.01
CA ARG A 11 -8.98 12.01 -4.43
C ARG A 11 -10.04 12.48 -3.43
N ALA A 12 -9.63 13.17 -2.36
CA ALA A 12 -10.50 13.64 -1.27
C ALA A 12 -11.39 12.55 -0.66
N LEU A 13 -10.92 11.30 -0.63
CA LEU A 13 -11.68 10.16 -0.13
C LEU A 13 -11.68 10.14 1.40
N THR A 14 -12.84 9.95 2.00
CA THR A 14 -12.97 9.62 3.42
C THR A 14 -12.40 8.24 3.71
N GLN A 15 -12.06 7.95 4.97
CA GLN A 15 -11.58 6.62 5.35
C GLN A 15 -12.59 5.50 5.06
N ALA A 16 -13.89 5.80 5.09
CA ALA A 16 -14.95 4.86 4.78
C ALA A 16 -15.02 4.56 3.27
N GLU A 17 -14.93 5.60 2.42
CA GLU A 17 -14.90 5.44 0.96
C GLU A 17 -13.63 4.70 0.52
N ALA A 18 -12.49 5.02 1.13
CA ALA A 18 -11.27 4.25 0.92
C ALA A 18 -11.50 2.79 1.30
N GLY A 19 -12.08 2.49 2.47
CA GLY A 19 -12.37 1.12 2.91
C GLY A 19 -13.25 0.35 1.93
N ALA A 20 -14.27 1.00 1.38
CA ALA A 20 -15.13 0.42 0.36
C ALA A 20 -14.36 0.13 -0.95
N ILE A 21 -13.48 1.03 -1.38
CA ILE A 21 -12.66 0.84 -2.60
C ILE A 21 -11.67 -0.31 -2.42
N VAL A 22 -11.00 -0.39 -1.27
CA VAL A 22 -10.01 -1.45 -0.99
C VAL A 22 -10.59 -2.75 -0.45
N GLY A 23 -11.91 -2.84 -0.30
CA GLY A 23 -12.58 -4.05 0.21
C GLY A 23 -12.18 -4.40 1.65
N ILE A 24 -11.86 -3.39 2.47
CA ILE A 24 -11.47 -3.58 3.87
C ILE A 24 -12.29 -2.69 4.81
N GLU A 25 -12.60 -3.22 5.99
CA GLU A 25 -13.25 -2.47 7.06
C GLU A 25 -12.53 -1.13 7.34
N GLN A 26 -13.31 -0.07 7.60
CA GLN A 26 -12.81 1.29 7.83
C GLN A 26 -11.77 1.36 8.97
N SER A 27 -11.87 0.46 9.96
CA SER A 27 -10.89 0.28 11.04
C SER A 27 -9.50 -0.16 10.55
N HIS A 28 -9.44 -1.01 9.51
CA HIS A 28 -8.19 -1.42 8.86
C HIS A 28 -7.56 -0.29 8.06
N VAL A 29 -8.36 0.55 7.40
CA VAL A 29 -7.88 1.77 6.73
C VAL A 29 -7.26 2.71 7.75
N SER A 30 -7.93 2.89 8.89
CA SER A 30 -7.43 3.73 9.98
C SER A 30 -6.12 3.19 10.61
N ALA A 31 -5.90 1.88 10.60
CA ALA A 31 -4.66 1.25 11.05
C ALA A 31 -3.51 1.43 10.03
N LEU A 32 -3.82 1.31 8.74
CA LEU A 32 -2.90 1.62 7.64
C LEU A 32 -2.46 3.08 7.69
N MET A 33 -3.41 4.01 7.90
CA MET A 33 -3.17 5.45 8.00
C MET A 33 -2.33 5.86 9.22
N ARG A 34 -2.33 5.06 10.30
CA ARG A 34 -1.56 5.31 11.53
C ARG A 34 -0.24 4.55 11.59
N ASN A 35 0.30 4.16 10.43
CA ASN A 35 1.60 3.51 10.30
C ASN A 35 1.71 2.16 11.04
N ARG A 36 0.59 1.45 11.25
CA ARG A 36 0.55 0.07 11.74
C ARG A 36 0.56 -0.96 10.60
N SER A 37 1.28 -0.63 9.54
CA SER A 37 1.40 -1.43 8.31
C SER A 37 2.08 -2.79 8.55
N GLY A 38 2.82 -2.95 9.65
CA GLY A 38 3.48 -4.21 10.01
C GLY A 38 2.54 -5.40 10.24
N ASN A 39 1.23 -5.17 10.37
CA ASN A 39 0.21 -6.23 10.50
C ASN A 39 -0.42 -6.65 9.15
N PHE A 40 0.00 -6.06 8.03
CA PHE A 40 -0.53 -6.41 6.72
C PHE A 40 0.50 -7.23 5.95
N ALA A 41 0.08 -8.40 5.45
CA ALA A 41 0.87 -9.13 4.47
C ALA A 41 1.14 -8.22 3.27
N VAL A 42 2.34 -8.34 2.67
CA VAL A 42 2.75 -7.54 1.48
C VAL A 42 1.71 -7.62 0.37
N GLU A 43 1.09 -8.78 0.18
CA GLU A 43 -0.02 -9.03 -0.74
C GLU A 43 -1.21 -8.08 -0.54
N ARG A 44 -1.58 -7.79 0.71
CA ARG A 44 -2.69 -6.91 1.02
C ARG A 44 -2.36 -5.44 0.71
N LEU A 45 -1.10 -5.04 0.90
CA LEU A 45 -0.64 -3.71 0.51
C LEU A 45 -0.65 -3.54 -1.02
N MET A 46 -0.24 -4.56 -1.77
CA MET A 46 -0.32 -4.56 -3.23
C MET A 46 -1.77 -4.52 -3.73
N GLY A 47 -2.66 -5.29 -3.11
CA GLY A 47 -4.10 -5.21 -3.38
C GLY A 47 -4.67 -3.81 -3.19
N PHE A 48 -4.14 -3.04 -2.22
CA PHE A 48 -4.56 -1.65 -2.03
C PHE A 48 -4.15 -0.73 -3.16
N LEU A 49 -2.92 -0.85 -3.63
CA LEU A 49 -2.42 -0.08 -4.76
C LEU A 49 -3.24 -0.37 -6.03
N ILE A 50 -3.51 -1.65 -6.30
CA ILE A 50 -4.33 -2.09 -7.44
C ILE A 50 -5.74 -1.53 -7.37
N ALA A 51 -6.43 -1.66 -6.23
CA ALA A 51 -7.78 -1.15 -6.06
C ALA A 51 -7.85 0.38 -6.17
N LEU A 52 -6.77 1.09 -5.82
CA LEU A 52 -6.63 2.52 -6.04
C LEU A 52 -6.30 2.88 -7.50
N GLY A 53 -6.24 1.92 -8.42
CA GLY A 53 -5.94 2.14 -9.83
C GLY A 53 -4.47 2.44 -10.06
N GLN A 54 -3.59 1.79 -9.31
CA GLN A 54 -2.15 1.79 -9.57
C GLN A 54 -1.75 0.43 -10.12
N ASP A 55 -0.93 0.45 -11.17
CA ASP A 55 -0.25 -0.76 -11.62
C ASP A 55 0.93 -1.05 -10.68
N VAL A 56 1.09 -2.31 -10.30
CA VAL A 56 2.16 -2.76 -9.41
C VAL A 56 3.08 -3.71 -10.16
N GLU A 57 4.34 -3.32 -10.32
CA GLU A 57 5.39 -4.18 -10.86
C GLU A 57 6.37 -4.60 -9.76
N ILE A 58 6.66 -5.90 -9.67
CA ILE A 58 7.66 -6.44 -8.74
C ILE A 58 8.83 -7.00 -9.55
N THR A 59 9.98 -6.37 -9.42
CA THR A 59 11.23 -6.88 -9.99
C THR A 59 12.07 -7.54 -8.90
N VAL A 60 12.32 -8.86 -9.03
CA VAL A 60 13.20 -9.62 -8.14
C VAL A 60 14.54 -9.84 -8.81
N ARG A 61 15.64 -9.50 -8.11
CA ARG A 61 17.01 -9.69 -8.59
C ARG A 61 17.87 -10.31 -7.51
N GLN A 62 18.84 -11.13 -7.92
CA GLN A 62 19.80 -11.70 -6.98
C GLN A 62 20.63 -10.58 -6.33
N THR A 63 20.76 -10.63 -5.00
CA THR A 63 21.64 -9.75 -4.25
C THR A 63 23.06 -10.29 -4.21
N ARG A 64 24.05 -9.39 -4.18
CA ARG A 64 25.46 -9.74 -3.90
C ARG A 64 25.82 -9.63 -2.42
N LYS A 65 24.88 -9.21 -1.58
CA LYS A 65 25.03 -9.11 -0.12
C LYS A 65 24.47 -10.37 0.54
N GLU A 66 24.81 -10.58 1.80
CA GLU A 66 24.27 -11.67 2.63
C GLU A 66 22.72 -11.64 2.67
N HIS A 67 22.12 -10.44 2.65
CA HIS A 67 20.67 -10.25 2.58
C HIS A 67 20.25 -9.27 1.48
N GLY A 68 19.08 -9.53 0.90
CA GLY A 68 18.44 -8.66 -0.09
C GLY A 68 17.85 -7.40 0.55
N GLN A 69 17.37 -6.47 -0.29
CA GLN A 69 16.68 -5.27 0.16
C GLN A 69 15.40 -5.07 -0.66
N ALA A 70 14.37 -4.54 -0.02
CA ALA A 70 13.15 -4.11 -0.69
C ALA A 70 13.21 -2.59 -0.88
N SER A 71 12.88 -2.13 -2.09
CA SER A 71 12.79 -0.72 -2.42
C SER A 71 11.51 -0.46 -3.19
N ILE A 72 10.85 0.65 -2.89
CA ILE A 72 9.69 1.14 -3.64
C ILE A 72 10.19 2.26 -4.55
N VAL A 73 9.99 2.12 -5.86
CA VAL A 73 10.26 3.16 -6.85
C VAL A 73 8.93 3.78 -7.25
N LEU A 74 8.80 5.08 -7.08
CA LEU A 74 7.64 5.87 -7.51
C LEU A 74 8.01 6.54 -8.83
N PHE A 75 7.16 6.41 -9.84
CA PHE A 75 7.32 7.04 -11.15
C PHE A 75 6.44 8.28 -11.28
#